data_AF-A0A7W9U388-F1
#
_entry.id   AF-A0A7W9U388-F1
#
_cell.length_a   1.000
_cell.length_b   1.000
_cell.length_c   1.000
_cell.angle_alpha   90.00
_cell.angle_beta   90.00
_cell.angle_gamma   90.00
#
_symmetry.space_group_name_H-M   'P 1'
#
loop_
_entity.id
_entity.type
_entity.pdbx_description
1 polymer ?
#
loop_
_entity_poly.entity_id
_entity_poly.type
_entity_poly.pdbx_seq_one_letter_code
_entity_poly.pdbx_strand_id
1 'polypeptide(L)'
;MLEFIKDARNANPRLTFGGAILTKHDGRQKICKIVAGAVKDYYGCVLESSIPPTNSIVKAQAAGNTILQYDGDDPVSHDFKQMALEIMAITGLAAKEPVLA
;
A
#
# COMPACT_ATOMS: atom_id res chain seq x y z
N MET A 1 -5.44 -18.59 -3.68
CA MET A 1 -4.59 -17.38 -3.82
C MET A 1 -3.14 -17.64 -3.39
N LEU A 2 -2.87 -18.32 -2.27
CA LEU A 2 -1.50 -18.75 -1.95
C LEU A 2 -0.89 -19.71 -3.00
N GLU A 3 -1.70 -20.57 -3.61
CA GLU A 3 -1.24 -21.43 -4.71
C GLU A 3 -0.73 -20.61 -5.90
N PHE A 4 -1.44 -19.54 -6.27
CA PHE A 4 -0.98 -18.62 -7.31
C PHE A 4 0.36 -17.97 -6.96
N ILE A 5 0.57 -17.57 -5.70
CA ILE A 5 1.87 -17.03 -5.25
C ILE A 5 2.97 -18.09 -5.37
N LYS A 6 2.67 -19.35 -5.04
CA LYS A 6 3.61 -20.47 -5.20
C LYS A 6 3.92 -20.73 -6.68
N ASP A 7 2.91 -20.74 -7.54
CA ASP A 7 3.06 -20.95 -8.98
C ASP A 7 3.87 -19.82 -9.65
N ALA A 8 3.61 -18.57 -9.25
CA ALA A 8 4.38 -17.41 -9.71
C ALA A 8 5.87 -17.52 -9.32
N ARG A 9 6.17 -18.04 -8.12
CA ARG A 9 7.54 -18.32 -7.68
C ARG A 9 8.17 -19.49 -8.44
N ASN A 10 7.38 -20.51 -8.79
CA ASN A 10 7.87 -21.62 -9.62
C ASN A 10 8.23 -21.14 -11.03
N ALA A 11 7.46 -20.20 -11.60
CA ALA A 11 7.73 -19.59 -12.89
C ALA A 11 8.95 -18.64 -12.88
N ASN A 12 9.14 -17.90 -11.78
CA ASN A 12 10.31 -17.04 -11.58
C ASN A 12 10.85 -17.18 -10.16
N PRO A 13 11.93 -17.97 -9.95
CA PRO A 13 12.52 -18.18 -8.63
C PRO A 13 13.06 -16.92 -7.96
N ARG A 14 13.31 -15.85 -8.73
CA ARG A 14 13.75 -14.55 -8.19
C ARG A 14 12.59 -13.68 -7.69
N LEU A 15 11.34 -14.08 -7.94
CA LEU A 15 10.16 -13.37 -7.47
C LEU A 15 9.99 -13.58 -5.96
N THR A 16 10.01 -12.49 -5.20
CA THR A 16 9.74 -12.49 -3.77
C THR A 16 8.38 -11.87 -3.51
N PHE A 17 7.59 -12.50 -2.63
CA PHE A 17 6.36 -11.89 -2.16
C PHE A 17 6.71 -10.79 -1.15
N GLY A 18 6.56 -9.53 -1.56
CA GLY A 18 6.86 -8.38 -0.71
C GLY A 18 5.81 -8.14 0.38
N GLY A 19 4.55 -8.48 0.12
CA GLY A 19 3.47 -8.32 1.08
C GLY A 19 2.13 -7.99 0.40
N ALA A 20 1.09 -7.81 1.20
CA ALA A 20 -0.23 -7.38 0.75
C ALA A 20 -0.55 -5.95 1.23
N ILE A 21 -1.32 -5.22 0.41
CA ILE A 21 -1.78 -3.86 0.72
C ILE A 21 -3.29 -3.88 0.89
N LEU A 22 -3.78 -3.27 1.97
CA LEU A 22 -5.21 -3.09 2.18
C LEU A 22 -5.68 -1.78 1.55
N THR A 23 -6.48 -1.89 0.49
CA THR A 23 -7.07 -0.74 -0.22
C THR A 23 -8.52 -0.52 0.19
N LYS A 24 -8.98 0.74 0.21
CA LYS A 24 -10.34 1.15 0.62
C LYS A 24 -10.71 0.65 2.02
N HIS A 25 -9.74 0.64 2.93
CA HIS A 25 -9.94 0.16 4.30
C HIS A 25 -10.49 1.30 5.18
N ASP A 26 -11.70 1.12 5.71
CA ASP A 26 -12.24 2.01 6.74
C ASP A 26 -12.11 1.34 8.12
N GLY A 27 -11.10 1.74 8.87
CA GLY A 27 -10.82 1.24 10.22
C GLY A 27 -11.94 1.48 11.24
N ARG A 28 -13.01 2.21 10.89
CA ARG A 28 -14.19 2.36 11.76
C ARG A 28 -15.19 1.21 11.58
N GLN A 29 -15.17 0.54 10.43
CA GLN A 29 -16.12 -0.54 10.12
C GLN A 29 -15.64 -1.88 10.67
N LYS A 30 -16.52 -2.57 11.41
CA LYS A 30 -16.21 -3.88 12.00
C LYS A 30 -15.78 -4.91 10.95
N ILE A 31 -16.45 -4.93 9.79
CA ILE A 31 -16.13 -5.84 8.70
C ILE A 31 -14.71 -5.63 8.17
N CYS A 32 -14.29 -4.38 8.01
CA CYS A 32 -12.94 -4.03 7.56
C CYS A 32 -11.89 -4.54 8.55
N LYS A 33 -12.12 -4.40 9.86
CA LYS A 33 -11.22 -4.93 10.90
C LYS A 33 -11.11 -6.45 10.86
N ILE A 34 -12.24 -7.15 10.73
CA ILE A 34 -12.26 -8.61 10.66
C ILE A 34 -11.49 -9.11 9.44
N VAL A 35 -11.73 -8.51 8.27
CA VAL A 35 -11.03 -8.87 7.04
C VAL A 35 -9.54 -8.55 7.16
N ALA A 36 -9.17 -7.40 7.72
CA ALA A 36 -7.76 -7.05 7.94
C ALA A 36 -7.04 -8.07 8.82
N GLY A 37 -7.67 -8.52 9.91
CA GLY A 37 -7.14 -9.58 10.78
C GLY A 37 -6.95 -10.89 10.00
N ALA A 38 -7.98 -11.35 9.29
CA ALA A 38 -7.89 -12.58 8.50
C ALA A 38 -6.81 -12.52 7.41
N VAL A 39 -6.63 -11.37 6.75
CA VAL A 39 -5.60 -11.15 5.73
C VAL A 39 -4.20 -11.14 6.37
N LYS A 40 -4.04 -10.51 7.54
CA LYS A 40 -2.77 -10.53 8.30
C LYS A 40 -2.37 -11.96 8.68
N ASP A 41 -3.31 -12.74 9.21
CA ASP A 41 -3.07 -14.14 9.57
C ASP A 41 -2.75 -15.02 8.35
N TYR A 42 -3.33 -14.70 7.19
CA TYR A 42 -3.20 -15.51 5.98
C TYR A 42 -1.95 -15.21 5.13
N TYR A 43 -1.52 -13.94 5.01
CA TYR A 43 -0.40 -13.55 4.14
C TYR A 43 0.91 -13.29 4.88
N GLY A 44 0.91 -13.17 6.21
CA GLY A 44 2.10 -13.02 7.06
C GLY A 44 2.86 -11.68 6.92
N CYS A 45 2.81 -11.04 5.76
CA CYS A 45 3.33 -9.72 5.50
C CYS A 45 2.24 -8.86 4.83
N VAL A 46 1.65 -7.98 5.62
CA VAL A 46 0.64 -7.01 5.19
C VAL A 46 1.12 -5.66 5.69
N LEU A 47 1.04 -4.63 4.83
CA LEU A 47 1.41 -3.29 5.22
C LEU A 47 0.51 -2.78 6.35
N GLU A 48 1.08 -2.02 7.28
CA GLU A 48 0.34 -1.41 8.39
C GLU A 48 -0.44 -0.20 7.89
N SER A 49 0.14 0.54 6.95
CA SER A 49 -0.53 1.58 6.19
C SER A 49 -1.65 1.00 5.33
N SER A 50 -2.79 1.69 5.29
CA SER A 50 -3.96 1.32 4.49
C SER A 50 -4.46 2.53 3.72
N ILE A 51 -5.06 2.32 2.55
CA ILE A 51 -5.60 3.43 1.75
C ILE A 51 -7.07 3.61 2.14
N PRO A 52 -7.46 4.71 2.81
CA PRO A 52 -8.86 4.94 3.14
C PRO A 52 -9.67 5.35 1.89
N PRO A 53 -10.99 5.09 1.87
CA PRO A 53 -11.86 5.63 0.83
C PRO A 53 -12.09 7.12 1.06
N THR A 54 -11.50 7.99 0.24
CA THR A 54 -11.66 9.45 0.38
C THR A 54 -12.04 10.13 -0.94
N ASN A 55 -12.77 11.23 -0.82
CA ASN A 55 -13.12 12.08 -1.95
C ASN A 55 -11.90 12.82 -2.51
N SER A 56 -10.85 13.05 -1.70
CA SER A 56 -9.62 13.73 -2.16
C SER A 56 -8.94 12.95 -3.28
N ILE A 57 -8.87 11.61 -3.18
CA ILE A 57 -8.36 10.74 -4.26
C ILE A 57 -9.20 10.90 -5.53
N VAL A 58 -10.52 10.89 -5.39
CA VAL A 58 -11.45 11.01 -6.53
C VAL A 58 -11.30 12.37 -7.21
N LYS A 59 -11.16 13.45 -6.43
CA LYS A 59 -10.91 14.81 -6.95
C LYS A 59 -9.55 14.93 -7.64
N ALA A 60 -8.49 14.40 -7.04
CA ALA A 60 -7.16 14.39 -7.63
C ALA A 60 -7.16 13.63 -8.98
N GLN A 61 -7.81 12.46 -9.02
CA GLN A 61 -7.98 11.68 -10.24
C GLN A 61 -8.75 12.46 -11.32
N ALA A 62 -9.85 13.13 -10.95
CA ALA A 62 -10.63 13.94 -11.88
C ALA A 62 -9.84 15.15 -12.42
N ALA A 63 -8.92 15.70 -11.63
CA ALA A 63 -8.01 16.78 -12.03
C ALA A 63 -6.79 16.30 -12.84
N GLY A 64 -6.61 14.99 -13.02
CA GLY A 64 -5.45 14.42 -13.71
C GLY A 64 -4.14 14.49 -12.92
N ASN A 65 -4.21 14.72 -11.60
CA ASN A 65 -3.05 14.86 -10.72
C ASN A 65 -2.95 13.67 -9.75
N THR A 66 -1.75 13.37 -9.27
CA THR A 66 -1.60 12.49 -8.10
C THR A 66 -2.11 13.18 -6.84
N ILE A 67 -2.49 12.41 -5.80
CA ILE A 67 -2.93 13.00 -4.54
C ILE A 67 -1.85 13.90 -3.92
N LEU A 68 -0.57 13.51 -4.05
CA LEU A 68 0.57 14.29 -3.56
C LEU A 68 0.72 15.65 -4.26
N GLN A 69 0.38 15.73 -5.55
CA GLN A 69 0.42 16.97 -6.32
C GLN A 69 -0.83 17.82 -6.13
N TYR A 70 -1.98 17.17 -5.96
CA TYR A 70 -3.26 17.84 -5.79
C TYR A 70 -3.39 18.46 -4.39
N ASP A 71 -3.05 17.69 -3.35
CA ASP A 71 -3.09 18.11 -1.95
C ASP A 71 -2.08 17.31 -1.12
N GLY A 72 -0.87 17.85 -0.99
CA GLY A 72 0.25 17.18 -0.30
C GLY A 72 0.14 17.10 1.22
N ASP A 73 -0.77 17.88 1.81
CA ASP A 73 -1.04 17.96 3.25
C ASP A 73 -2.31 17.17 3.65
N ASP A 74 -3.06 16.64 2.68
CA ASP A 74 -4.19 15.75 2.93
C ASP A 74 -3.73 14.51 3.73
N PRO A 75 -4.52 14.02 4.71
CA PRO A 75 -4.19 12.81 5.47
C PRO A 75 -3.85 11.60 4.58
N VAL A 76 -4.51 11.47 3.42
CA VAL A 76 -4.22 10.41 2.45
C VAL A 76 -2.84 10.55 1.83
N SER A 77 -2.39 11.78 1.56
CA SER A 77 -1.03 12.03 1.09
C SER A 77 0.01 11.56 2.10
N HIS A 78 -0.27 11.73 3.39
CA HIS A 78 0.57 11.17 4.46
C HIS A 78 0.53 9.63 4.47
N ASP A 79 -0.64 9.01 4.34
CA ASP A 79 -0.79 7.55 4.28
C ASP A 79 -0.01 6.94 3.10
N PHE A 80 -0.04 7.57 1.93
CA PHE A 80 0.76 7.14 0.77
C PHE A 80 2.26 7.28 1.00
N LYS A 81 2.72 8.35 1.67
CA LYS A 81 4.13 8.51 2.04
C LYS A 81 4.57 7.41 3.00
N GLN A 82 3.76 7.11 4.02
CA GLN A 82 4.03 6.04 4.98
C GLN A 82 4.08 4.66 4.30
N MET A 83 3.15 4.41 3.38
CA MET A 83 3.13 3.20 2.57
C MET A 83 4.39 3.05 1.71
N ALA A 84 4.87 4.13 1.10
CA ALA A 84 6.12 4.11 0.34
C ALA A 84 7.32 3.72 1.23
N LEU A 85 7.39 4.24 2.46
CA LEU A 85 8.44 3.89 3.42
C LEU A 85 8.40 2.40 3.80
N GLU A 86 7.21 1.84 4.02
CA GLU A 86 7.05 0.41 4.31
C GLU A 86 7.50 -0.46 3.11
N ILE A 87 7.14 -0.07 1.88
CA ILE A 87 7.58 -0.76 0.66
C ILE A 87 9.09 -0.69 0.51
N MET A 88 9.71 0.46 0.79
CA MET A 88 11.17 0.61 0.72
C MET A 88 11.87 -0.31 1.72
N ALA A 89 11.35 -0.41 2.95
CA ALA A 89 11.87 -1.32 3.97
C ALA A 89 11.77 -2.79 3.54
N ILE A 90 10.64 -3.19 2.93
CA ILE A 90 10.42 -4.56 2.42
C ILE A 90 11.37 -4.88 1.25
N THR A 91 11.55 -3.93 0.34
CA THR A 91 12.32 -4.14 -0.90
C THR A 91 13.82 -3.94 -0.73
N GLY A 92 14.27 -3.45 0.43
CA GLY A 92 15.67 -3.11 0.68
C GLY A 92 16.15 -1.91 -0.13
N LEU A 93 15.24 -1.08 -0.64
CA LEU A 93 15.57 0.13 -1.37
C LEU A 93 16.04 1.21 -0.37
N ALA A 94 17.35 1.49 -0.38
CA ALA A 94 17.88 2.67 0.29
C ALA A 94 17.45 3.93 -0.46
N ALA A 95 16.99 4.96 0.26
CA ALA A 95 16.74 6.26 -0.33
C ALA A 95 18.03 6.75 -1.02
N LYS A 96 18.00 6.96 -2.33
CA LYS A 96 18.99 7.84 -2.95
C LYS A 96 18.77 9.24 -2.37
N GLU A 97 19.85 9.92 -2.01
CA GLU A 97 19.83 11.30 -1.51
C GLU A 97 18.81 12.13 -2.32
N PRO A 98 18.00 12.95 -1.65
CA PRO A 98 16.98 13.74 -2.33
C PRO A 98 17.70 14.64 -3.33
N VAL A 99 17.41 14.44 -4.63
CA VAL A 99 17.74 15.42 -5.67
C VAL A 99 16.74 16.57 -5.47
N LEU A 100 17.04 17.40 -4.47
CA LEU A 100 16.50 18.75 -4.36
C LEU A 100 17.16 19.54 -5.50
N ALA A 101 16.39 19.75 -6.56
CA ALA A 101 16.66 20.74 -7.61
C ALA A 101 15.57 21.82 -7.52
#